data_AF-A0A369MNP7-F1
#
_entry.id   AF-A0A369MNP7-F1
#
_cell.length_a   1.000
_cell.length_b   1.000
_cell.length_c   1.000
_cell.angle_alpha   90.00
_cell.angle_beta   90.00
_cell.angle_gamma   90.00
#
_symmetry.space_group_name_H-M   'P 1'
#
loop_
_entity.id
_entity.type
_entity.pdbx_description
1 polymer ?
#
loop_
_entity_poly.entity_id
_entity_poly.type
_entity_poly.pdbx_seq_one_letter_code
_entity_poly.pdbx_strand_id
1 'polypeptide(L)'
;MKRIMSGQSCSHGPSKTKVLVVLLAIALVASFAAWGCSPKAANDDAKAPEKKAESAASEKAGDGVDELAAYSGFPTEGRFIDNVAALPGFYKNTEKNEANAKAKAPRRYTDRNGNLVQPVPADELGWNNTYLDADKRGCTSCHTLENALMSLPTYHRLIFFGYPTEQGYQNCIACHSDSYSGHKLADAIHTLHMNSTMFLNDDDGNCQSCHYINPDTGVFDRWDEVKYDLYKGITDVKADELKASVSYDQTTVTPAENRIFKTVKDEPSQWLTDDSKQDKSIYENWVISIDGDCENPVEMTLPEMEQQFGTVKQVMKMDCTINGVGQATIMQSEVEGIPLKAIIDYAKPKSGANVVSPIGSDGYDYAKMGIDWLLENDAVIVTKMDGELLPNSQGYPCMIWVNKTSGGNFTKRISNLTFMTVPDDKIDAELYVGQFTDDRTGEIYSKPNSGVLNYPTGIVLSGEEAKTVHLEGFADAWDEPIKKMEFSFDHGETWTVVDTPDNNADNWTYWRMDFTPPAAGAYLLDIRTTSITPDGADRVCQYDTQFMFTVE
;
A
#
# COMPACT_ATOMS: atom_id res chain seq x y z
N MET A 1 53.89 10.56 -17.57
CA MET A 1 55.17 10.18 -16.93
C MET A 1 54.86 9.35 -15.69
N LYS A 2 55.39 8.13 -15.64
CA LYS A 2 55.20 7.14 -14.57
C LYS A 2 55.77 7.65 -13.24
N ARG A 3 55.02 7.48 -12.14
CA ARG A 3 55.60 7.31 -10.80
C ARG A 3 54.94 6.11 -10.12
N ILE A 4 55.81 5.19 -9.74
CA ILE A 4 55.54 3.87 -9.18
C ILE A 4 55.25 4.04 -7.69
N MET A 5 54.15 3.46 -7.22
CA MET A 5 53.87 3.22 -5.80
C MET A 5 54.39 1.85 -5.40
N SER A 6 55.07 1.78 -4.26
CA SER A 6 55.49 0.56 -3.56
C SER A 6 55.12 0.69 -2.09
N GLY A 7 54.42 -0.30 -1.54
CA GLY A 7 54.10 -0.42 -0.11
C GLY A 7 53.02 -1.49 0.08
N GLN A 8 53.42 -2.76 0.06
CA GLN A 8 53.50 -3.63 1.25
C GLN A 8 52.15 -4.00 1.84
N SER A 9 51.69 -5.19 1.43
CA SER A 9 50.70 -6.01 2.10
C SER A 9 51.33 -6.72 3.31
N CYS A 10 50.61 -6.76 4.44
CA CYS A 10 50.78 -7.80 5.45
C CYS A 10 49.42 -8.13 6.08
N SER A 11 49.04 -9.38 5.85
CA SER A 11 47.89 -10.14 6.31
C SER A 11 47.79 -10.27 7.83
N HIS A 12 46.58 -10.18 8.38
CA HIS A 12 46.22 -10.83 9.65
C HIS A 12 45.01 -11.73 9.41
N GLY A 13 45.24 -13.04 9.42
CA GLY A 13 44.21 -14.07 9.50
C GLY A 13 43.79 -14.39 10.94
N PRO A 14 42.69 -15.13 11.14
CA PRO A 14 41.95 -15.19 12.40
C PRO A 14 42.39 -16.34 13.32
N SER A 15 42.39 -16.12 14.64
CA SER A 15 42.61 -17.18 15.63
C SER A 15 41.28 -17.70 16.19
N LYS A 16 40.96 -18.95 15.89
CA LYS A 16 40.00 -19.77 16.65
C LYS A 16 40.72 -20.41 17.83
N THR A 17 40.17 -20.38 19.04
CA THR A 17 40.35 -21.47 20.03
C THR A 17 39.16 -21.53 20.99
N LYS A 18 38.58 -22.73 21.10
CA LYS A 18 37.51 -23.16 22.02
C LYS A 18 38.09 -23.43 23.42
N VAL A 19 37.31 -23.23 24.49
CA VAL A 19 37.32 -24.10 25.68
C VAL A 19 35.90 -24.22 26.26
N LEU A 20 35.56 -25.45 26.63
CA LEU A 20 34.29 -25.97 27.12
C LEU A 20 34.56 -26.55 28.52
N VAL A 21 33.72 -26.27 29.54
CA VAL A 21 33.62 -27.10 30.78
C VAL A 21 32.17 -27.07 31.29
N VAL A 22 31.73 -28.23 31.79
CA VAL A 22 30.37 -28.71 32.06
C VAL A 22 30.18 -29.02 33.57
N LEU A 23 28.91 -29.17 34.00
CA LEU A 23 28.37 -29.97 35.14
C LEU A 23 28.25 -29.24 36.50
N LEU A 24 27.26 -29.46 37.39
CA LEU A 24 26.25 -30.55 37.58
C LEU A 24 25.10 -30.08 38.53
N ALA A 25 24.01 -30.86 38.55
CA ALA A 25 22.68 -30.71 39.17
C ALA A 25 22.57 -30.80 40.72
N ILE A 26 21.34 -30.60 41.28
CA ILE A 26 20.64 -31.53 42.22
C ILE A 26 19.18 -31.11 42.57
N ALA A 27 18.29 -32.13 42.47
CA ALA A 27 17.07 -32.52 43.22
C ALA A 27 15.71 -31.74 43.23
N LEU A 28 14.76 -32.37 42.53
CA LEU A 28 13.37 -32.75 42.87
C LEU A 28 12.85 -32.61 44.32
N VAL A 29 11.60 -32.11 44.44
CA VAL A 29 10.53 -32.72 45.27
C VAL A 29 9.20 -32.63 44.50
N ALA A 30 8.51 -33.77 44.38
CA ALA A 30 7.16 -33.89 43.84
C ALA A 30 6.16 -34.10 44.98
N SER A 31 4.95 -33.56 44.85
CA SER A 31 3.75 -34.14 45.49
C SER A 31 2.46 -33.70 44.78
N PHE A 32 1.69 -34.71 44.38
CA PHE A 32 0.36 -34.72 43.76
C PHE A 32 -0.75 -34.14 44.67
N ALA A 33 -1.79 -33.54 44.07
CA ALA A 33 -3.19 -34.04 44.10
C ALA A 33 -4.17 -33.00 43.51
N ALA A 34 -5.06 -33.47 42.63
CA ALA A 34 -6.21 -32.75 42.10
C ALA A 34 -7.47 -33.04 42.94
N TRP A 35 -8.35 -32.05 43.15
CA TRP A 35 -9.79 -32.15 42.90
C TRP A 35 -10.50 -30.79 43.07
N GLY A 36 -11.63 -30.61 42.40
CA GLY A 36 -12.27 -29.32 42.10
C GLY A 36 -13.30 -28.82 43.13
N CYS A 37 -13.87 -27.65 42.86
CA CYS A 37 -15.33 -27.41 42.80
C CYS A 37 -15.70 -25.95 42.43
N SER A 38 -16.48 -25.86 41.35
CA SER A 38 -17.44 -24.87 40.78
C SER A 38 -17.51 -23.39 41.20
N PRO A 39 -17.76 -22.47 40.23
CA PRO A 39 -18.38 -21.18 40.48
C PRO A 39 -19.92 -21.24 40.50
N LYS A 40 -20.47 -20.25 41.18
CA LYS A 40 -21.85 -20.08 41.64
C LYS A 40 -22.75 -19.48 40.54
N ALA A 41 -23.99 -19.96 40.45
CA ALA A 41 -25.03 -19.45 39.56
C ALA A 41 -25.44 -18.00 39.89
N ALA A 42 -25.75 -17.22 38.86
CA ALA A 42 -26.50 -15.97 38.94
C ALA A 42 -27.67 -16.04 37.95
N ASN A 43 -28.83 -15.56 38.42
CA ASN A 43 -30.16 -15.70 37.84
C ASN A 43 -30.39 -15.01 36.49
N ASP A 44 -31.35 -15.59 35.78
CA ASP A 44 -32.11 -15.05 34.66
C ASP A 44 -32.78 -13.70 34.97
N ASP A 45 -32.81 -12.80 33.98
CA ASP A 45 -34.04 -12.24 33.39
C ASP A 45 -33.72 -11.07 32.44
N ALA A 46 -33.74 -11.31 31.12
CA ALA A 46 -34.07 -10.30 30.12
C ALA A 46 -34.46 -10.97 28.79
N LYS A 47 -35.74 -10.85 28.43
CA LYS A 47 -36.32 -11.35 27.17
C LYS A 47 -36.07 -10.35 26.04
N ALA A 48 -35.48 -10.80 24.92
CA ALA A 48 -35.37 -10.04 23.67
C ALA A 48 -35.98 -10.83 22.49
N PRO A 49 -36.47 -10.17 21.42
CA PRO A 49 -37.45 -10.71 20.49
C PRO A 49 -36.83 -11.48 19.31
N GLU A 50 -37.62 -12.41 18.77
CA GLU A 50 -37.33 -13.30 17.65
C GLU A 50 -37.06 -12.58 16.32
N LYS A 51 -35.93 -12.91 15.68
CA LYS A 51 -35.75 -12.84 14.23
C LYS A 51 -35.13 -14.14 13.73
N LYS A 52 -35.86 -14.86 12.88
CA LYS A 52 -35.42 -16.07 12.18
C LYS A 52 -34.24 -15.77 11.27
N ALA A 53 -33.08 -16.32 11.62
CA ALA A 53 -32.09 -16.77 10.65
C ALA A 53 -32.05 -18.30 10.76
N GLU A 54 -32.28 -19.02 9.66
CA GLU A 54 -32.03 -20.46 9.59
C GLU A 54 -30.51 -20.69 9.63
N SER A 55 -29.95 -20.61 10.82
CA SER A 55 -28.77 -21.41 11.16
C SER A 55 -29.25 -22.83 11.38
N ALA A 56 -28.48 -23.81 10.88
CA ALA A 56 -28.72 -25.21 11.21
C ALA A 56 -28.80 -25.32 12.74
N ALA A 57 -30.01 -25.57 13.23
CA ALA A 57 -30.28 -25.67 14.65
C ALA A 57 -29.35 -26.72 15.24
N SER A 58 -28.64 -26.36 16.31
CA SER A 58 -28.16 -27.36 17.26
C SER A 58 -29.41 -27.96 17.92
N GLU A 59 -29.98 -28.99 17.31
CA GLU A 59 -30.86 -29.89 18.05
C GLU A 59 -30.03 -30.46 19.19
N LYS A 60 -30.51 -30.28 20.41
CA LYS A 60 -29.90 -30.87 21.61
C LYS A 60 -29.65 -32.35 21.35
N ALA A 61 -28.42 -32.78 21.62
CA ALA A 61 -28.04 -34.19 21.71
C ALA A 61 -29.12 -34.96 22.48
N GLY A 62 -29.75 -35.92 21.79
CA GLY A 62 -30.59 -36.91 22.45
C GLY A 62 -29.72 -37.90 23.22
N ASP A 63 -30.33 -38.57 24.19
CA ASP A 63 -29.74 -39.49 25.19
C ASP A 63 -29.02 -40.76 24.61
N GLY A 64 -28.42 -40.68 23.42
CA GLY A 64 -27.78 -41.78 22.68
C GLY A 64 -26.28 -41.93 22.95
N VAL A 65 -25.75 -43.13 22.65
CA VAL A 65 -24.40 -43.61 23.02
C VAL A 65 -23.24 -42.94 22.27
N ASP A 66 -23.54 -42.09 21.28
CA ASP A 66 -22.57 -41.25 20.55
C ASP A 66 -23.24 -39.94 20.13
N GLU A 67 -23.24 -38.95 21.03
CA GLU A 67 -23.83 -37.63 20.84
C GLU A 67 -23.22 -36.86 19.65
N LEU A 68 -22.00 -37.24 19.20
CA LEU A 68 -21.30 -36.61 18.08
C LEU A 68 -21.62 -37.26 16.73
N ALA A 69 -22.05 -38.53 16.72
CA ALA A 69 -22.40 -39.23 15.48
C ALA A 69 -23.66 -38.67 14.79
N ALA A 70 -24.55 -38.00 15.54
CA ALA A 70 -25.77 -37.37 15.02
C ALA A 70 -25.50 -36.39 13.85
N TYR A 71 -24.35 -35.71 13.85
CA TYR A 71 -23.96 -34.75 12.81
C TYR A 71 -23.52 -35.38 11.49
N SER A 72 -23.09 -36.64 11.51
CA SER A 72 -22.48 -37.31 10.36
C SER A 72 -23.51 -38.06 9.48
N GLY A 73 -24.67 -38.39 10.05
CA GLY A 73 -25.62 -39.35 9.47
C GLY A 73 -25.12 -40.80 9.46
N PHE A 74 -23.97 -41.08 10.08
CA PHE A 74 -23.42 -42.42 10.26
C PHE A 74 -24.18 -43.16 11.38
N PRO A 75 -24.35 -44.50 11.31
CA PRO A 75 -24.99 -45.25 12.39
C PRO A 75 -24.36 -44.99 13.76
N THR A 76 -25.20 -44.69 14.76
CA THR A 76 -24.79 -44.28 16.11
C THR A 76 -24.51 -45.46 17.05
N GLU A 77 -24.64 -46.71 16.56
CA GLU A 77 -24.44 -47.93 17.33
C GLU A 77 -23.45 -48.88 16.63
N GLY A 78 -22.71 -49.66 17.43
CA GLY A 78 -21.70 -50.60 16.94
C GLY A 78 -20.35 -49.93 16.66
N ARG A 79 -19.40 -50.69 16.09
CA ARG A 79 -18.11 -50.10 15.67
C ARG A 79 -18.29 -49.44 14.30
N PHE A 80 -17.59 -48.34 14.05
CA PHE A 80 -17.58 -47.68 12.72
C PHE A 80 -17.33 -48.66 11.56
N ILE A 81 -16.40 -49.61 11.73
CA ILE A 81 -16.04 -50.58 10.71
C ILE A 81 -17.21 -51.51 10.32
N ASP A 82 -18.15 -51.76 11.23
CA ASP A 82 -19.26 -52.69 11.01
C ASP A 82 -20.34 -52.08 10.08
N ASN A 83 -20.33 -50.76 9.90
CA ASN A 83 -21.33 -49.99 9.16
C ASN A 83 -20.78 -49.30 7.89
N VAL A 84 -19.54 -49.57 7.50
CA VAL A 84 -18.86 -48.98 6.32
C VAL A 84 -19.68 -49.13 5.03
N ALA A 85 -20.45 -50.22 4.90
CA ALA A 85 -21.28 -50.47 3.72
C ALA A 85 -22.40 -49.43 3.53
N ALA A 86 -22.78 -48.68 4.58
CA ALA A 86 -23.76 -47.60 4.49
C ALA A 86 -23.16 -46.29 3.93
N LEU A 87 -21.82 -46.12 3.95
CA LEU A 87 -21.14 -44.88 3.54
C LEU A 87 -21.58 -44.36 2.16
N PRO A 88 -21.63 -45.18 1.09
CA PRO A 88 -22.05 -44.68 -0.22
C PRO A 88 -23.47 -44.08 -0.25
N GLY A 89 -24.32 -44.44 0.72
CA GLY A 89 -25.71 -43.96 0.79
C GLY A 89 -25.86 -42.51 1.26
N PHE A 90 -24.95 -42.01 2.10
CA PHE A 90 -24.98 -40.63 2.63
C PHE A 90 -23.69 -39.83 2.41
N TYR A 91 -22.60 -40.48 2.00
CA TYR A 91 -21.33 -39.87 1.62
C TYR A 91 -21.17 -39.85 0.10
N LYS A 92 -21.85 -38.88 -0.53
CA LYS A 92 -21.72 -38.61 -1.96
C LYS A 92 -20.79 -37.42 -2.18
N ASN A 93 -19.52 -37.73 -2.43
CA ASN A 93 -18.44 -36.73 -2.46
C ASN A 93 -18.73 -35.59 -3.47
N THR A 94 -19.07 -35.91 -4.73
CA THR A 94 -19.34 -34.92 -5.76
C THR A 94 -20.52 -34.00 -5.41
N GLU A 95 -21.68 -34.57 -5.03
CA GLU A 95 -22.86 -33.78 -4.64
C GLU A 95 -22.56 -32.89 -3.42
N LYS A 96 -21.80 -33.39 -2.44
CA LYS A 96 -21.40 -32.60 -1.25
C LYS A 96 -20.47 -31.45 -1.62
N ASN A 97 -19.49 -31.69 -2.48
CA ASN A 97 -18.54 -30.66 -2.91
C ASN A 97 -19.22 -29.57 -3.73
N GLU A 98 -20.05 -29.94 -4.71
CA GLU A 98 -20.83 -28.98 -5.50
C GLU A 98 -21.79 -28.17 -4.63
N ALA A 99 -22.47 -28.82 -3.68
CA ALA A 99 -23.35 -28.13 -2.73
C ALA A 99 -22.56 -27.14 -1.86
N ASN A 100 -21.36 -27.52 -1.40
CA ASN A 100 -20.52 -26.65 -0.60
C ASN A 100 -19.97 -25.48 -1.40
N ALA A 101 -19.42 -25.73 -2.59
CA ALA A 101 -18.93 -24.68 -3.51
C ALA A 101 -20.01 -23.65 -3.81
N LYS A 102 -21.26 -24.11 -4.02
CA LYS A 102 -22.42 -23.21 -4.18
C LYS A 102 -22.77 -22.46 -2.90
N ALA A 103 -22.79 -23.12 -1.75
CA ALA A 103 -23.15 -22.51 -0.47
C ALA A 103 -22.09 -21.53 0.06
N LYS A 104 -20.84 -21.71 -0.38
CA LYS A 104 -19.66 -20.96 0.05
C LYS A 104 -19.02 -20.18 -1.11
N ALA A 105 -19.81 -19.87 -2.13
CA ALA A 105 -19.38 -19.06 -3.25
C ALA A 105 -18.82 -17.70 -2.75
N PRO A 106 -17.74 -17.19 -3.36
CA PRO A 106 -17.16 -15.90 -2.99
C PRO A 106 -18.14 -14.73 -3.03
N ARG A 107 -17.91 -13.76 -2.15
CA ARG A 107 -18.64 -12.51 -2.14
C ARG A 107 -18.39 -11.74 -3.44
N ARG A 108 -19.47 -11.17 -3.97
CA ARG A 108 -19.43 -10.17 -5.05
C ARG A 108 -20.16 -8.91 -4.64
N TYR A 109 -19.64 -7.76 -5.04
CA TYR A 109 -20.28 -6.47 -4.82
C TYR A 109 -19.87 -5.48 -5.91
N THR A 110 -20.69 -4.46 -6.11
CA THR A 110 -20.32 -3.31 -6.92
C THR A 110 -19.66 -2.27 -6.01
N ASP A 111 -18.43 -1.87 -6.34
CA ASP A 111 -17.72 -0.84 -5.60
C ASP A 111 -18.30 0.57 -5.85
N ARG A 112 -17.72 1.59 -5.20
CA ARG A 112 -18.18 2.98 -5.35
C ARG A 112 -17.96 3.57 -6.75
N ASN A 113 -17.09 2.96 -7.55
CA ASN A 113 -16.74 3.37 -8.90
C ASN A 113 -17.54 2.59 -9.97
N GLY A 114 -18.44 1.69 -9.55
CA GLY A 114 -19.28 0.90 -10.44
C GLY A 114 -18.66 -0.41 -10.90
N ASN A 115 -17.48 -0.79 -10.39
CA ASN A 115 -16.81 -2.03 -10.75
C ASN A 115 -17.44 -3.21 -10.01
N LEU A 116 -17.69 -4.32 -10.72
CA LEU A 116 -18.02 -5.59 -10.08
C LEU A 116 -16.75 -6.21 -9.52
N VAL A 117 -16.68 -6.42 -8.21
CA VAL A 117 -15.51 -6.93 -7.50
C VAL A 117 -15.82 -8.27 -6.83
N GLN A 118 -14.89 -9.20 -6.96
CA GLN A 118 -14.81 -10.51 -6.31
C GLN A 118 -13.41 -10.68 -5.67
N PRO A 119 -13.24 -10.34 -4.37
CA PRO A 119 -11.92 -10.36 -3.72
C PRO A 119 -11.31 -11.75 -3.49
N VAL A 120 -12.15 -12.78 -3.46
CA VAL A 120 -11.76 -14.19 -3.25
C VAL A 120 -12.07 -14.98 -4.50
N PRO A 121 -11.14 -15.76 -5.06
CA PRO A 121 -11.41 -16.55 -6.25
C PRO A 121 -12.40 -17.68 -5.95
N ALA A 122 -13.20 -18.04 -6.95
CA ALA A 122 -14.06 -19.21 -6.86
C ALA A 122 -13.23 -20.49 -7.01
N ASP A 123 -13.59 -21.53 -6.26
CA ASP A 123 -12.95 -22.84 -6.33
C ASP A 123 -13.98 -23.97 -6.34
N GLU A 124 -13.62 -25.12 -6.90
CA GLU A 124 -14.54 -26.25 -7.12
C GLU A 124 -15.12 -26.85 -5.83
N LEU A 125 -14.49 -26.60 -4.68
CA LEU A 125 -14.88 -27.17 -3.39
C LEU A 125 -15.50 -26.13 -2.44
N GLY A 126 -15.46 -24.83 -2.77
CA GLY A 126 -15.72 -23.75 -1.83
C GLY A 126 -14.69 -23.71 -0.69
N TRP A 127 -13.48 -24.22 -0.93
CA TRP A 127 -12.39 -24.32 0.02
C TRP A 127 -12.06 -22.98 0.67
N ASN A 128 -11.95 -21.93 -0.15
CA ASN A 128 -11.51 -20.61 0.32
C ASN A 128 -12.40 -20.09 1.46
N ASN A 129 -13.72 -20.22 1.33
CA ASN A 129 -14.66 -19.74 2.34
C ASN A 129 -15.07 -20.79 3.38
N THR A 130 -14.75 -22.06 3.15
CA THR A 130 -15.06 -23.13 4.12
C THR A 130 -13.95 -23.29 5.14
N TYR A 131 -12.71 -23.28 4.68
CA TYR A 131 -11.54 -23.64 5.50
C TYR A 131 -10.60 -22.48 5.75
N LEU A 132 -10.60 -21.45 4.91
CA LEU A 132 -9.80 -20.24 5.13
C LEU A 132 -10.64 -19.06 5.63
N ASP A 133 -11.96 -19.14 5.57
CA ASP A 133 -12.91 -18.05 5.85
C ASP A 133 -12.54 -16.74 5.11
N ALA A 134 -12.08 -16.90 3.86
CA ALA A 134 -11.34 -15.88 3.12
C ALA A 134 -12.09 -14.54 2.96
N ASP A 135 -13.40 -14.57 2.68
CA ASP A 135 -14.20 -13.35 2.50
C ASP A 135 -14.31 -12.48 3.77
N LYS A 136 -14.01 -13.05 4.95
CA LYS A 136 -14.08 -12.36 6.24
C LYS A 136 -12.72 -11.97 6.80
N ARG A 137 -11.68 -12.01 5.98
CA ARG A 137 -10.29 -11.79 6.43
C ARG A 137 -9.60 -10.69 5.64
N GLY A 138 -8.71 -9.97 6.32
CA GLY A 138 -7.92 -8.87 5.79
C GLY A 138 -8.47 -7.50 6.17
N CYS A 139 -7.64 -6.47 5.99
CA CYS A 139 -7.95 -5.11 6.43
C CYS A 139 -9.15 -4.48 5.70
N THR A 140 -9.55 -5.01 4.54
CA THR A 140 -10.66 -4.49 3.73
C THR A 140 -11.91 -5.39 3.74
N SER A 141 -11.95 -6.45 4.55
CA SER A 141 -13.12 -7.37 4.58
C SER A 141 -14.36 -6.76 5.24
N CYS A 142 -14.19 -5.93 6.27
CA CYS A 142 -15.29 -5.33 7.05
C CYS A 142 -15.58 -3.87 6.65
N HIS A 143 -14.55 -3.11 6.28
CA HIS A 143 -14.66 -1.70 5.93
C HIS A 143 -13.59 -1.31 4.91
N THR A 144 -13.80 -0.25 4.14
CA THR A 144 -12.69 0.37 3.39
C THR A 144 -11.80 1.13 4.36
N LEU A 145 -10.50 1.23 4.06
CA LEU A 145 -9.57 1.92 4.94
C LEU A 145 -9.88 3.42 5.05
N GLU A 146 -10.36 4.07 3.99
CA GLU A 146 -10.74 5.47 4.04
C GLU A 146 -11.87 5.70 5.05
N ASN A 147 -12.88 4.84 5.04
CA ASN A 147 -14.01 4.92 5.98
C ASN A 147 -13.55 4.70 7.42
N ALA A 148 -12.64 3.74 7.65
CA ALA A 148 -12.07 3.49 8.96
C ALA A 148 -11.27 4.70 9.47
N LEU A 149 -10.38 5.26 8.64
CA LEU A 149 -9.56 6.42 8.98
C LEU A 149 -10.41 7.67 9.29
N MET A 150 -11.50 7.89 8.55
CA MET A 150 -12.45 8.99 8.81
C MET A 150 -13.27 8.80 10.09
N SER A 151 -13.39 7.57 10.57
CA SER A 151 -14.20 7.23 11.76
C SER A 151 -13.38 7.19 13.06
N LEU A 152 -12.07 7.44 12.99
CA LEU A 152 -11.20 7.42 14.17
C LEU A 152 -11.57 8.54 15.15
N PRO A 153 -11.42 8.31 16.47
CA PRO A 153 -11.71 9.31 17.49
C PRO A 153 -10.68 10.44 17.53
N THR A 154 -9.52 10.25 16.87
CA THR A 154 -8.44 11.24 16.74
C THR A 154 -8.21 11.57 15.28
N TYR A 155 -7.75 12.79 15.03
CA TYR A 155 -7.41 13.23 13.68
C TYR A 155 -6.40 12.27 13.02
N HIS A 156 -6.70 11.87 11.80
CA HIS A 156 -5.81 11.13 10.92
C HIS A 156 -5.77 11.82 9.56
N ARG A 157 -4.58 11.96 8.98
CA ARG A 157 -4.45 12.56 7.64
C ARG A 157 -5.09 11.64 6.62
N LEU A 158 -5.95 12.18 5.76
CA LEU A 158 -6.61 11.39 4.72
C LEU A 158 -5.85 11.50 3.41
N ILE A 159 -5.82 10.40 2.67
CA ILE A 159 -5.39 10.33 1.29
C ILE A 159 -6.57 9.73 0.53
N PHE A 160 -7.00 10.37 -0.53
CA PHE A 160 -7.96 9.79 -1.45
C PHE A 160 -7.29 9.58 -2.79
N PHE A 161 -7.43 8.37 -3.32
CA PHE A 161 -6.91 8.06 -4.64
C PHE A 161 -7.93 8.54 -5.66
N GLY A 162 -7.45 9.07 -6.78
CA GLY A 162 -8.33 9.36 -7.91
C GLY A 162 -8.54 8.11 -8.79
N TYR A 163 -7.53 7.24 -8.87
CA TYR A 163 -7.64 5.96 -9.56
C TYR A 163 -8.62 5.00 -8.85
N PRO A 164 -9.24 4.05 -9.58
CA PRO A 164 -10.09 2.99 -9.01
C PRO A 164 -9.32 1.93 -8.19
N THR A 165 -8.22 2.31 -7.55
CA THR A 165 -7.46 1.46 -6.63
C THR A 165 -8.04 1.60 -5.22
N GLU A 166 -8.31 0.48 -4.54
CA GLU A 166 -8.73 0.49 -3.14
C GLU A 166 -7.51 0.66 -2.22
N GLN A 167 -7.60 1.57 -1.24
CA GLN A 167 -6.52 1.75 -0.26
C GLN A 167 -6.32 0.47 0.57
N GLY A 168 -5.10 -0.07 0.52
CA GLY A 168 -4.68 -1.25 1.26
C GLY A 168 -3.83 -0.95 2.48
N TYR A 169 -3.59 -1.98 3.31
CA TYR A 169 -2.74 -1.87 4.51
C TYR A 169 -1.31 -1.42 4.15
N GLN A 170 -0.90 -1.64 2.90
CA GLN A 170 0.38 -1.24 2.33
C GLN A 170 0.66 0.25 2.51
N ASN A 171 -0.35 1.12 2.52
CA ASN A 171 -0.16 2.56 2.77
C ASN A 171 0.05 2.92 4.26
N CYS A 172 -0.25 2.00 5.17
CA CYS A 172 -0.07 2.21 6.59
C CYS A 172 1.39 2.03 7.02
N ILE A 173 2.13 1.14 6.34
CA ILE A 173 3.47 0.69 6.77
C ILE A 173 4.43 1.86 6.93
N ALA A 174 4.58 2.71 5.91
CA ALA A 174 5.49 3.84 5.95
C ALA A 174 5.20 4.79 7.12
N CYS A 175 3.94 5.20 7.27
CA CYS A 175 3.50 6.10 8.35
C CYS A 175 3.66 5.51 9.75
N HIS A 176 3.57 4.19 9.89
CA HIS A 176 3.59 3.46 11.17
C HIS A 176 4.87 2.66 11.41
N SER A 177 5.96 3.04 10.73
CA SER A 177 7.30 2.49 10.91
C SER A 177 8.10 3.28 11.95
N ASP A 178 9.14 2.65 12.52
CA ASP A 178 10.14 3.31 13.36
C ASP A 178 10.93 4.38 12.60
N SER A 179 11.07 4.20 11.28
CA SER A 179 11.79 5.14 10.42
C SER A 179 11.06 6.46 10.19
N TYR A 180 9.79 6.59 10.61
CA TYR A 180 9.02 7.81 10.43
C TYR A 180 8.35 8.32 11.71
N SER A 181 7.26 7.69 12.16
CA SER A 181 6.51 8.18 13.33
C SER A 181 6.87 7.50 14.64
N GLY A 182 7.41 6.27 14.58
CA GLY A 182 7.59 5.40 15.75
C GLY A 182 6.27 4.88 16.35
N HIS A 183 5.10 5.21 15.77
CA HIS A 183 3.81 4.72 16.21
C HIS A 183 3.48 3.39 15.56
N LYS A 184 3.62 2.30 16.32
CA LYS A 184 3.40 0.93 15.84
C LYS A 184 1.95 0.70 15.44
N LEU A 185 1.74 0.28 14.19
CA LEU A 185 0.41 -0.04 13.66
C LEU A 185 -0.29 -1.12 14.49
N ALA A 186 0.46 -2.13 14.94
CA ALA A 186 -0.07 -3.26 15.69
C ALA A 186 -0.79 -2.83 16.99
N ASP A 187 -0.25 -1.84 17.71
CA ASP A 187 -0.82 -1.39 18.98
C ASP A 187 -2.20 -0.75 18.78
N ALA A 188 -2.30 0.11 17.77
CA ALA A 188 -3.54 0.80 17.42
C ALA A 188 -4.59 -0.19 16.89
N ILE A 189 -4.21 -1.05 15.93
CA ILE A 189 -5.12 -2.00 15.30
C ILE A 189 -5.69 -2.98 16.32
N HIS A 190 -4.85 -3.63 17.14
CA HIS A 190 -5.35 -4.58 18.13
C HIS A 190 -6.30 -3.91 19.13
N THR A 191 -5.93 -2.76 19.69
CA THR A 191 -6.74 -2.10 20.72
C THR A 191 -8.08 -1.61 20.17
N LEU A 192 -8.11 -1.05 18.97
CA LEU A 192 -9.34 -0.54 18.36
C LEU A 192 -10.30 -1.68 18.00
N HIS A 193 -9.81 -2.77 17.43
CA HIS A 193 -10.66 -3.89 17.03
C HIS A 193 -11.12 -4.71 18.23
N MET A 194 -10.23 -5.03 19.17
CA MET A 194 -10.57 -5.85 20.35
C MET A 194 -11.46 -5.12 21.38
N ASN A 195 -11.73 -3.82 21.20
CA ASN A 195 -12.72 -3.08 21.98
C ASN A 195 -13.95 -2.69 21.16
N SER A 196 -14.05 -3.12 19.89
CA SER A 196 -15.15 -2.78 19.01
C SER A 196 -16.25 -3.84 19.07
N THR A 197 -17.46 -3.43 19.42
CA THR A 197 -18.67 -4.28 19.33
C THR A 197 -18.89 -4.77 17.90
N MET A 198 -18.65 -3.90 16.90
CA MET A 198 -18.81 -4.26 15.49
C MET A 198 -17.88 -5.41 15.13
N PHE A 199 -16.59 -5.30 15.48
CA PHE A 199 -15.62 -6.35 15.18
C PHE A 199 -15.94 -7.65 15.94
N LEU A 200 -16.15 -7.58 17.26
CA LEU A 200 -16.29 -8.80 18.07
C LEU A 200 -17.65 -9.50 17.94
N ASN A 201 -18.74 -8.74 17.86
CA ASN A 201 -20.09 -9.29 17.96
C ASN A 201 -20.84 -9.30 16.63
N ASP A 202 -20.68 -8.27 15.80
CA ASP A 202 -21.41 -8.17 14.54
C ASP A 202 -20.70 -8.96 13.43
N ASP A 203 -19.36 -8.92 13.40
CA ASP A 203 -18.53 -9.58 12.40
C ASP A 203 -17.91 -10.92 12.87
N ASP A 204 -18.06 -11.29 14.14
CA ASP A 204 -17.41 -12.47 14.77
C ASP A 204 -15.87 -12.46 14.61
N GLY A 205 -15.31 -11.26 14.64
CA GLY A 205 -13.91 -10.97 14.41
C GLY A 205 -12.99 -11.48 15.52
N ASN A 206 -11.83 -12.00 15.13
CA ASN A 206 -10.81 -12.51 16.03
C ASN A 206 -9.42 -12.40 15.39
N CYS A 207 -8.37 -12.94 16.03
CA CYS A 207 -7.01 -12.85 15.49
C CYS A 207 -6.88 -13.45 14.08
N GLN A 208 -7.63 -14.51 13.74
CA GLN A 208 -7.60 -15.09 12.40
C GLN A 208 -8.23 -14.17 11.35
N SER A 209 -9.09 -13.23 11.73
CA SER A 209 -9.61 -12.21 10.81
C SER A 209 -8.49 -11.39 10.15
N CYS A 210 -7.34 -11.25 10.82
CA CYS A 210 -6.20 -10.47 10.31
C CYS A 210 -4.95 -11.32 10.04
N HIS A 211 -4.83 -12.49 10.65
CA HIS A 211 -3.63 -13.31 10.60
C HIS A 211 -3.88 -14.69 10.04
N TYR A 212 -2.91 -15.20 9.28
CA TYR A 212 -2.74 -16.62 9.00
C TYR A 212 -1.68 -17.18 9.93
N ILE A 213 -1.99 -18.29 10.63
CA ILE A 213 -0.97 -19.00 11.39
C ILE A 213 -0.28 -19.96 10.44
N ASN A 214 0.97 -19.68 10.13
CA ASN A 214 1.79 -20.55 9.30
C ASN A 214 1.99 -21.90 10.01
N PRO A 215 1.56 -23.03 9.41
CA PRO A 215 1.61 -24.34 10.06
C PRO A 215 3.04 -24.87 10.22
N ASP A 216 3.98 -24.40 9.41
CA ASP A 216 5.38 -24.85 9.45
C ASP A 216 6.21 -24.07 10.48
N THR A 217 5.89 -22.80 10.71
CA THR A 217 6.67 -21.92 11.60
C THR A 217 5.94 -21.53 12.88
N GLY A 218 4.60 -21.61 12.90
CA GLY A 218 3.74 -21.10 13.96
C GLY A 218 3.64 -19.57 14.01
N VAL A 219 4.22 -18.86 13.04
CA VAL A 219 4.20 -17.40 12.97
C VAL A 219 2.82 -16.91 12.50
N PHE A 220 2.39 -15.77 13.04
CA PHE A 220 1.16 -15.09 12.65
C PHE A 220 1.47 -14.12 11.51
N ASP A 221 1.40 -14.62 10.28
CA ASP A 221 1.58 -13.81 9.08
C ASP A 221 0.34 -12.93 8.86
N ARG A 222 0.50 -11.72 8.31
CA ARG A 222 -0.64 -10.86 7.97
C ARG A 222 -1.37 -11.48 6.79
N TRP A 223 -2.68 -11.63 6.89
CA TRP A 223 -3.49 -12.25 5.84
C TRP A 223 -3.31 -11.55 4.48
N ASP A 224 -3.29 -10.22 4.46
CA ASP A 224 -3.12 -9.45 3.22
C ASP A 224 -1.75 -9.62 2.54
N GLU A 225 -0.77 -10.24 3.19
CA GLU A 225 0.54 -10.57 2.61
C GLU A 225 0.62 -11.98 2.03
N VAL A 226 -0.23 -12.89 2.49
CA VAL A 226 -0.09 -14.33 2.18
C VAL A 226 -1.31 -14.93 1.49
N LYS A 227 -2.43 -14.19 1.42
CA LYS A 227 -3.71 -14.74 0.97
C LYS A 227 -3.66 -15.33 -0.44
N TYR A 228 -2.92 -14.72 -1.36
CA TYR A 228 -2.90 -15.16 -2.75
C TYR A 228 -2.21 -16.51 -2.92
N ASP A 229 -1.12 -16.79 -2.17
CA ASP A 229 -0.47 -18.11 -2.15
C ASP A 229 -1.34 -19.20 -1.50
N LEU A 230 -2.31 -18.81 -0.68
CA LEU A 230 -3.18 -19.73 0.05
C LEU A 230 -4.47 -20.07 -0.71
N TYR A 231 -4.95 -19.13 -1.53
CA TYR A 231 -6.18 -19.30 -2.29
C TYR A 231 -6.17 -20.53 -3.21
N LYS A 232 -7.37 -21.00 -3.51
CA LYS A 232 -7.65 -22.04 -4.49
C LYS A 232 -8.42 -21.43 -5.65
N GLY A 233 -8.23 -21.97 -6.86
CA GLY A 233 -8.94 -21.50 -8.05
C GLY A 233 -8.30 -20.31 -8.78
N ILE A 234 -7.09 -19.88 -8.39
CA ILE A 234 -6.25 -19.02 -9.23
C ILE A 234 -5.64 -19.89 -10.33
N THR A 235 -5.72 -19.41 -11.57
CA THR A 235 -5.19 -20.08 -12.75
C THR A 235 -3.77 -19.59 -13.01
N ASP A 236 -2.80 -20.49 -12.88
CA ASP A 236 -1.43 -20.21 -13.25
C ASP A 236 -1.23 -20.30 -14.77
N VAL A 237 -0.55 -19.31 -15.34
CA VAL A 237 -0.19 -19.27 -16.76
C VAL A 237 1.27 -18.88 -16.91
N LYS A 238 2.05 -19.74 -17.57
CA LYS A 238 3.46 -19.45 -17.85
C LYS A 238 3.61 -18.27 -18.79
N ALA A 239 4.67 -17.49 -18.60
CA ALA A 239 4.96 -16.31 -19.40
C ALA A 239 5.05 -16.58 -20.92
N ASP A 240 5.64 -17.72 -21.32
CA ASP A 240 5.75 -18.12 -22.74
C ASP A 240 4.44 -18.60 -23.36
N GLU A 241 3.49 -19.03 -22.53
CA GLU A 241 2.14 -19.44 -22.93
C GLU A 241 1.19 -18.24 -23.01
N LEU A 242 1.25 -17.32 -22.04
CA LEU A 242 0.39 -16.14 -21.94
C LEU A 242 0.55 -15.21 -23.14
N LYS A 243 1.80 -15.04 -23.61
CA LYS A 243 2.17 -14.18 -24.75
C LYS A 243 1.62 -12.76 -24.62
N ALA A 244 1.67 -12.21 -23.41
CA ALA A 244 1.25 -10.85 -23.15
C ALA A 244 2.07 -9.85 -23.98
N SER A 245 1.38 -8.89 -24.58
CA SER A 245 2.02 -7.76 -25.24
C SER A 245 2.16 -6.64 -24.23
N VAL A 246 3.39 -6.30 -23.86
CA VAL A 246 3.68 -5.22 -22.91
C VAL A 246 4.40 -4.08 -23.60
N SER A 247 3.95 -2.85 -23.36
CA SER A 247 4.56 -1.61 -23.82
C SER A 247 4.64 -0.60 -22.69
N TYR A 248 5.50 0.41 -22.82
CA TYR A 248 5.58 1.50 -21.85
C TYR A 248 5.92 2.83 -22.52
N ASP A 249 5.63 3.93 -21.84
CA ASP A 249 6.12 5.27 -22.14
C ASP A 249 6.29 6.11 -20.86
N GLN A 250 6.88 7.29 -20.99
CA GLN A 250 7.05 8.26 -19.89
C GLN A 250 6.30 9.57 -20.14
N THR A 251 5.42 9.59 -21.14
CA THR A 251 4.69 10.78 -21.62
C THR A 251 3.24 10.82 -21.17
N THR A 252 2.70 9.69 -20.73
CA THR A 252 1.33 9.57 -20.24
C THR A 252 1.15 10.47 -19.03
N VAL A 253 0.05 11.24 -19.02
CA VAL A 253 -0.34 12.13 -17.92
C VAL A 253 -1.61 11.61 -17.26
N THR A 254 -1.75 11.88 -15.97
CA THR A 254 -2.92 11.53 -15.16
C THR A 254 -4.14 12.35 -15.60
N PRO A 255 -5.25 11.69 -15.99
CA PRO A 255 -6.54 12.35 -16.18
C PRO A 255 -6.95 13.15 -14.93
N ALA A 256 -7.67 14.26 -15.10
CA ALA A 256 -7.97 15.16 -14.00
C ALA A 256 -8.78 14.49 -12.87
N GLU A 257 -9.70 13.61 -13.24
CA GLU A 257 -10.51 12.78 -12.36
C GLU A 257 -9.70 11.78 -11.53
N ASN A 258 -8.51 11.40 -11.99
CA ASN A 258 -7.67 10.39 -11.36
C ASN A 258 -6.59 10.98 -10.44
N ARG A 259 -6.60 12.30 -10.21
CA ARG A 259 -5.62 12.97 -9.35
C ARG A 259 -5.85 12.65 -7.88
N ILE A 260 -4.75 12.42 -7.18
CA ILE A 260 -4.77 12.12 -5.76
C ILE A 260 -5.16 13.36 -4.95
N PHE A 261 -5.80 13.17 -3.80
CA PHE A 261 -6.03 14.23 -2.82
C PHE A 261 -5.36 13.89 -1.49
N LYS A 262 -4.69 14.88 -0.90
CA LYS A 262 -4.10 14.81 0.44
C LYS A 262 -4.51 16.03 1.25
N THR A 263 -4.98 15.79 2.46
CA THR A 263 -5.40 16.83 3.43
C THR A 263 -4.23 17.72 3.86
N VAL A 264 -4.47 19.02 3.98
CA VAL A 264 -3.53 20.01 4.56
C VAL A 264 -3.69 20.12 6.09
N LYS A 265 -2.83 20.89 6.79
CA LYS A 265 -2.91 21.06 8.25
C LYS A 265 -4.07 21.94 8.70
N ASP A 266 -4.58 22.82 7.83
CA ASP A 266 -5.70 23.70 8.13
C ASP A 266 -6.95 22.93 8.62
N GLU A 267 -7.84 23.61 9.31
CA GLU A 267 -9.17 23.09 9.65
C GLU A 267 -9.95 22.71 8.38
N PRO A 268 -10.74 21.62 8.35
CA PRO A 268 -11.46 21.17 7.15
C PRO A 268 -12.36 22.23 6.52
N SER A 269 -12.91 23.16 7.32
CA SER A 269 -13.71 24.29 6.85
C SER A 269 -12.95 25.29 5.98
N GLN A 270 -11.62 25.27 5.99
CA GLN A 270 -10.71 26.14 5.24
C GLN A 270 -10.06 25.41 4.05
N TRP A 271 -10.38 24.12 3.85
CA TRP A 271 -9.87 23.39 2.70
C TRP A 271 -10.54 23.89 1.42
N LEU A 272 -9.73 23.99 0.37
CA LEU A 272 -10.23 24.23 -0.98
C LEU A 272 -10.29 22.86 -1.63
N THR A 273 -11.50 22.37 -1.88
CA THR A 273 -11.73 21.01 -2.38
C THR A 273 -12.70 20.94 -3.56
N ASP A 274 -13.39 22.04 -3.87
CA ASP A 274 -14.34 22.12 -4.97
C ASP A 274 -13.68 22.78 -6.17
N ASP A 275 -13.19 21.96 -7.10
CA ASP A 275 -12.49 22.42 -8.31
C ASP A 275 -13.41 23.21 -9.27
N SER A 276 -14.74 23.12 -9.11
CA SER A 276 -15.69 23.92 -9.89
C SER A 276 -15.82 25.36 -9.39
N LYS A 277 -15.30 25.67 -8.19
CA LYS A 277 -15.41 26.99 -7.54
C LYS A 277 -14.03 27.57 -7.20
N GLN A 278 -13.26 27.91 -8.23
CA GLN A 278 -11.96 28.57 -8.06
C GLN A 278 -12.13 30.10 -7.94
N ASP A 279 -11.84 30.66 -6.76
CA ASP A 279 -11.80 32.12 -6.56
C ASP A 279 -10.45 32.68 -7.04
N LYS A 280 -10.46 33.32 -8.20
CA LYS A 280 -9.26 33.90 -8.84
C LYS A 280 -8.61 35.01 -8.01
N SER A 281 -9.36 35.68 -7.13
CA SER A 281 -8.79 36.72 -6.28
C SER A 281 -7.77 36.18 -5.30
N ILE A 282 -7.85 34.89 -4.93
CA ILE A 282 -6.82 34.23 -4.12
C ILE A 282 -5.49 34.26 -4.88
N TYR A 283 -5.44 33.77 -6.12
CA TYR A 283 -4.22 33.81 -6.95
C TYR A 283 -3.69 35.23 -7.16
N GLU A 284 -4.58 36.17 -7.52
CA GLU A 284 -4.20 37.57 -7.82
C GLU A 284 -3.56 38.29 -6.62
N ASN A 285 -3.97 37.92 -5.39
CA ASN A 285 -3.53 38.59 -4.17
C ASN A 285 -2.65 37.69 -3.28
N TRP A 286 -2.27 36.49 -3.73
CA TRP A 286 -1.46 35.57 -2.93
C TRP A 286 -0.03 36.07 -2.86
N VAL A 287 0.44 36.42 -1.67
CA VAL A 287 1.80 36.92 -1.43
C VAL A 287 2.70 35.79 -0.95
N ILE A 288 3.89 35.68 -1.55
CA ILE A 288 4.98 34.85 -1.06
C ILE A 288 6.09 35.76 -0.53
N SER A 289 6.54 35.51 0.69
CA SER A 289 7.72 36.12 1.28
C SER A 289 8.98 35.33 0.92
N ILE A 290 9.96 35.99 0.31
CA ILE A 290 11.33 35.49 0.15
C ILE A 290 12.16 36.12 1.26
N ASP A 291 12.64 35.32 2.21
CA ASP A 291 13.24 35.83 3.45
C ASP A 291 14.37 34.94 4.00
N GLY A 292 14.85 35.28 5.21
CA GLY A 292 15.91 34.55 5.90
C GLY A 292 17.33 35.00 5.53
N ASP A 293 18.23 34.02 5.38
CA ASP A 293 19.65 34.21 5.09
C ASP A 293 19.91 34.54 3.61
N CYS A 294 19.29 35.60 3.10
CA CYS A 294 19.48 36.11 1.73
C CYS A 294 19.78 37.61 1.72
N GLU A 295 20.36 38.12 0.62
CA GLU A 295 20.70 39.55 0.47
C GLU A 295 19.50 40.40 0.00
N ASN A 296 18.55 39.80 -0.72
CA ASN A 296 17.40 40.49 -1.30
C ASN A 296 16.06 39.93 -0.79
N PRO A 297 15.71 40.14 0.49
CA PRO A 297 14.39 39.75 1.00
C PRO A 297 13.29 40.60 0.35
N VAL A 298 12.15 39.99 0.02
CA VAL A 298 11.04 40.66 -0.65
C VAL A 298 9.72 39.92 -0.46
N GLU A 299 8.62 40.66 -0.47
CA GLU A 299 7.27 40.10 -0.59
C GLU A 299 6.72 40.46 -1.98
N MET A 300 6.19 39.46 -2.70
CA MET A 300 5.59 39.65 -4.01
C MET A 300 4.32 38.81 -4.13
N THR A 301 3.33 39.33 -4.85
CA THR A 301 2.18 38.54 -5.29
C THR A 301 2.59 37.49 -6.33
N LEU A 302 1.84 36.40 -6.49
CA LEU A 302 2.11 35.41 -7.54
C LEU A 302 2.24 36.03 -8.95
N PRO A 303 1.35 36.95 -9.40
CA PRO A 303 1.52 37.62 -10.69
C PRO A 303 2.81 38.45 -10.79
N GLU A 304 3.22 39.14 -9.72
CA GLU A 304 4.48 39.90 -9.69
C GLU A 304 5.68 38.97 -9.79
N MET A 305 5.65 37.82 -9.10
CA MET A 305 6.70 36.82 -9.19
C MET A 305 6.78 36.21 -10.59
N GLU A 306 5.65 35.85 -11.23
CA GLU A 306 5.62 35.36 -12.61
C GLU A 306 6.18 36.41 -13.58
N GLN A 307 5.85 37.69 -13.39
CA GLN A 307 6.39 38.78 -14.20
C GLN A 307 7.91 38.97 -14.00
N GLN A 308 8.39 38.87 -12.76
CA GLN A 308 9.78 39.12 -12.41
C GLN A 308 10.71 37.96 -12.78
N PHE A 309 10.26 36.72 -12.59
CA PHE A 309 11.07 35.51 -12.71
C PHE A 309 10.75 34.68 -13.96
N GLY A 310 9.62 34.94 -14.62
CA GLY A 310 9.11 34.13 -15.71
C GLY A 310 8.49 32.81 -15.25
N THR A 311 7.95 32.06 -16.21
CA THR A 311 7.44 30.70 -15.98
C THR A 311 8.09 29.69 -16.91
N VAL A 312 8.11 28.44 -16.47
CA VAL A 312 8.53 27.27 -17.26
C VAL A 312 7.38 26.26 -17.31
N LYS A 313 7.26 25.56 -18.43
CA LYS A 313 6.27 24.50 -18.64
C LYS A 313 6.98 23.17 -18.79
N GLN A 314 6.57 22.16 -18.03
CA GLN A 314 7.18 20.83 -18.05
C GLN A 314 6.22 19.75 -17.57
N VAL A 315 6.46 18.51 -17.97
CA VAL A 315 5.78 17.34 -17.40
C VAL A 315 6.54 16.93 -16.15
N MET A 316 5.84 16.79 -15.03
CA MET A 316 6.42 16.37 -13.76
C MET A 316 5.54 15.31 -13.11
N LYS A 317 6.18 14.44 -12.34
CA LYS A 317 5.55 13.42 -11.52
C LYS A 317 5.47 13.88 -10.06
N MET A 318 4.37 13.53 -9.39
CA MET A 318 4.23 13.56 -7.94
C MET A 318 3.92 12.14 -7.45
N ASP A 319 4.92 11.47 -6.87
CA ASP A 319 4.72 10.21 -6.14
C ASP A 319 4.85 10.46 -4.63
N CYS A 320 3.79 10.15 -3.87
CA CYS A 320 3.78 10.37 -2.44
C CYS A 320 4.78 9.46 -1.74
N THR A 321 5.57 9.97 -0.79
CA THR A 321 6.58 9.16 -0.08
C THR A 321 6.02 7.98 0.71
N ILE A 322 4.70 7.93 0.94
CA ILE A 322 4.00 6.83 1.63
C ILE A 322 3.15 5.99 0.66
N ASN A 323 3.46 6.04 -0.63
CA ASN A 323 2.85 5.17 -1.61
C ASN A 323 3.18 3.71 -1.29
N GLY A 324 2.16 2.94 -0.91
CA GLY A 324 2.32 1.53 -0.57
C GLY A 324 2.61 0.69 -1.80
N VAL A 325 3.15 -0.51 -1.59
CA VAL A 325 3.39 -1.46 -2.68
C VAL A 325 2.08 -1.73 -3.43
N GLY A 326 2.06 -1.50 -4.74
CA GLY A 326 0.87 -1.67 -5.57
C GLY A 326 -0.18 -0.57 -5.49
N GLN A 327 0.05 0.48 -4.69
CA GLN A 327 -0.94 1.52 -4.41
C GLN A 327 -0.77 2.73 -5.35
N ALA A 328 -1.83 3.52 -5.48
CA ALA A 328 -1.95 4.55 -6.51
C ALA A 328 -1.85 5.98 -5.95
N THR A 329 -0.96 6.24 -4.98
CA THR A 329 -0.72 7.63 -4.50
C THR A 329 0.32 8.35 -5.35
N ILE A 330 0.13 8.33 -6.66
CA ILE A 330 1.03 8.88 -7.66
C ILE A 330 0.22 9.60 -8.75
N MET A 331 0.78 10.65 -9.34
CA MET A 331 0.25 11.26 -10.56
C MET A 331 1.37 11.88 -11.39
N GLN A 332 1.14 12.07 -12.69
CA GLN A 332 2.01 12.83 -13.59
C GLN A 332 1.17 13.87 -14.33
N SER A 333 1.65 15.10 -14.46
CA SER A 333 0.89 16.18 -15.09
C SER A 333 1.79 17.17 -15.81
N GLU A 334 1.23 17.85 -16.80
CA GLU A 334 1.86 19.03 -17.36
C GLU A 334 1.64 20.19 -16.39
N VAL A 335 2.72 20.80 -15.91
CA VAL A 335 2.69 21.90 -14.96
C VAL A 335 3.38 23.12 -15.55
N GLU A 336 2.91 24.30 -15.15
CA GLU A 336 3.57 25.57 -15.43
C GLU A 336 3.71 26.37 -14.13
N GLY A 337 4.87 27.00 -13.95
CA GLY A 337 5.15 27.76 -12.75
C GLY A 337 6.51 28.44 -12.78
N ILE A 338 6.88 29.01 -11.63
CA ILE A 338 8.05 29.86 -11.48
C ILE A 338 9.28 28.99 -11.14
N PRO A 339 10.36 29.01 -11.94
CA PRO A 339 11.54 28.22 -11.63
C PRO A 339 12.21 28.74 -10.36
N LEU A 340 12.38 27.87 -9.36
CA LEU A 340 12.97 28.25 -8.07
C LEU A 340 14.40 28.75 -8.23
N LYS A 341 15.12 28.28 -9.26
CA LYS A 341 16.42 28.81 -9.66
C LYS A 341 16.40 30.33 -9.86
N ALA A 342 15.39 30.88 -10.55
CA ALA A 342 15.30 32.32 -10.78
C ALA A 342 15.05 33.10 -9.49
N ILE A 343 14.30 32.52 -8.55
CA ILE A 343 14.07 33.07 -7.21
C ILE A 343 15.39 33.05 -6.41
N ILE A 344 16.14 31.94 -6.43
CA ILE A 344 17.44 31.82 -5.74
C ILE A 344 18.46 32.82 -6.30
N ASP A 345 18.56 32.93 -7.62
CA ASP A 345 19.45 33.89 -8.30
C ASP A 345 19.13 35.34 -7.90
N TYR A 346 17.85 35.67 -7.72
CA TYR A 346 17.41 36.98 -7.24
C TYR A 346 17.69 37.17 -5.75
N ALA A 347 17.30 36.22 -4.90
CA ALA A 347 17.39 36.31 -3.45
C ALA A 347 18.85 36.48 -2.98
N LYS A 348 19.80 35.88 -3.73
CA LYS A 348 21.24 35.83 -3.41
C LYS A 348 21.45 35.32 -1.99
N PRO A 349 21.37 34.00 -1.76
CA PRO A 349 21.63 33.41 -0.45
C PRO A 349 22.97 33.89 0.10
N LYS A 350 23.00 34.23 1.39
CA LYS A 350 24.20 34.68 2.09
C LYS A 350 25.22 33.55 2.13
N SER A 351 26.49 33.90 2.33
CA SER A 351 27.53 32.90 2.57
C SER A 351 27.18 32.05 3.79
N GLY A 352 27.02 30.74 3.57
CA GLY A 352 26.62 29.76 4.59
C GLY A 352 25.18 29.25 4.44
N ALA A 353 24.28 30.01 3.80
CA ALA A 353 22.94 29.54 3.53
C ALA A 353 22.98 28.35 2.55
N ASN A 354 22.43 27.22 2.95
CA ASN A 354 22.51 25.94 2.22
C ASN A 354 21.15 25.27 2.02
N VAL A 355 20.08 25.81 2.60
CA VAL A 355 18.72 25.25 2.53
C VAL A 355 17.70 26.33 2.20
N VAL A 356 16.65 25.94 1.46
CA VAL A 356 15.39 26.69 1.33
C VAL A 356 14.27 25.89 2.00
N SER A 357 13.49 26.56 2.84
CA SER A 357 12.28 26.00 3.44
C SER A 357 11.06 26.63 2.76
N PRO A 358 10.33 25.90 1.90
CA PRO A 358 8.97 26.29 1.53
C PRO A 358 8.05 26.07 2.72
N ILE A 359 7.32 27.11 3.13
CA ILE A 359 6.39 27.06 4.25
C ILE A 359 4.98 27.31 3.70
N GLY A 360 4.05 26.40 4.01
CA GLY A 360 2.65 26.54 3.66
C GLY A 360 1.92 27.54 4.56
N SER A 361 0.84 28.14 4.07
CA SER A 361 -0.01 29.06 4.84
C SER A 361 -0.62 28.42 6.09
N ASP A 362 -0.68 27.09 6.12
CA ASP A 362 -1.14 26.26 7.23
C ASP A 362 -0.02 25.94 8.25
N GLY A 363 1.16 26.56 8.10
CA GLY A 363 2.35 26.31 8.90
C GLY A 363 3.01 24.97 8.61
N TYR A 364 2.79 24.37 7.43
CA TYR A 364 3.56 23.20 6.99
C TYR A 364 4.98 23.60 6.59
N ASP A 365 5.99 23.12 7.31
CA ASP A 365 7.41 23.47 7.16
C ASP A 365 8.35 22.25 7.08
N TYR A 366 7.79 21.06 6.83
CA TYR A 366 8.48 19.75 6.85
C TYR A 366 9.27 19.45 5.56
N ALA A 367 9.64 20.47 4.78
CA ALA A 367 10.21 20.31 3.45
C ALA A 367 11.50 21.14 3.25
N LYS A 368 12.34 21.24 4.29
CA LYS A 368 13.66 21.85 4.17
C LYS A 368 14.54 21.04 3.21
N MET A 369 14.88 21.66 2.09
CA MET A 369 15.66 21.03 1.03
C MET A 369 16.91 21.84 0.74
N GLY A 370 18.01 21.14 0.48
CA GLY A 370 19.27 21.72 0.05
C GLY A 370 19.09 22.57 -1.20
N ILE A 371 19.74 23.75 -1.22
CA ILE A 371 19.73 24.63 -2.40
C ILE A 371 20.25 23.89 -3.64
N ASP A 372 21.33 23.12 -3.48
CA ASP A 372 21.93 22.35 -4.58
C ASP A 372 20.95 21.30 -5.12
N TRP A 373 20.27 20.54 -4.26
CA TRP A 373 19.26 19.56 -4.67
C TRP A 373 18.12 20.21 -5.48
N LEU A 374 17.63 21.36 -5.01
CA LEU A 374 16.55 22.10 -5.68
C LEU A 374 16.97 22.63 -7.06
N LEU A 375 18.23 23.03 -7.21
CA LEU A 375 18.80 23.51 -8.47
C LEU A 375 19.09 22.37 -9.45
N GLU A 376 19.59 21.23 -8.95
CA GLU A 376 19.90 20.05 -9.75
C GLU A 376 18.65 19.34 -10.26
N ASN A 377 17.53 19.47 -9.55
CA ASN A 377 16.27 18.78 -9.85
C ASN A 377 15.12 19.72 -10.27
N ASP A 378 15.47 20.86 -10.87
CA ASP A 378 14.55 21.78 -11.55
C ASP A 378 13.28 22.10 -10.73
N ALA A 379 13.46 22.52 -9.48
CA ALA A 379 12.35 22.90 -8.61
C ALA A 379 11.52 24.06 -9.21
N VAL A 380 10.19 23.93 -9.15
CA VAL A 380 9.22 24.90 -9.68
C VAL A 380 8.13 25.20 -8.66
N ILE A 381 7.80 26.47 -8.49
CA ILE A 381 6.58 26.90 -7.80
C ILE A 381 5.45 26.86 -8.82
N VAL A 382 4.74 25.73 -8.87
CA VAL A 382 3.64 25.45 -9.81
C VAL A 382 2.46 26.35 -9.47
N THR A 383 1.94 27.05 -10.48
CA THR A 383 0.72 27.89 -10.41
C THR A 383 -0.36 27.39 -11.35
N LYS A 384 0.01 26.57 -12.34
CA LYS A 384 -0.89 25.99 -13.34
C LYS A 384 -0.66 24.50 -13.56
N MET A 385 -1.72 23.80 -13.90
CA MET A 385 -1.74 22.39 -14.27
C MET A 385 -2.65 22.22 -15.50
N ASP A 386 -2.15 21.54 -16.53
CA ASP A 386 -2.81 21.37 -17.83
C ASP A 386 -3.24 22.68 -18.50
N GLY A 387 -2.46 23.75 -18.32
CA GLY A 387 -2.71 25.05 -18.91
C GLY A 387 -3.71 25.94 -18.16
N GLU A 388 -4.36 25.43 -17.11
CA GLU A 388 -5.26 26.20 -16.24
C GLU A 388 -4.63 26.44 -14.86
N LEU A 389 -5.12 27.42 -14.10
CA LEU A 389 -4.69 27.62 -12.71
C LEU A 389 -4.88 26.33 -11.91
N LEU A 390 -3.96 26.05 -10.98
CA LEU A 390 -3.99 24.86 -10.13
C LEU A 390 -5.42 24.59 -9.59
N PRO A 391 -5.95 23.37 -9.72
CA PRO A 391 -7.21 23.01 -9.08
C PRO A 391 -7.17 23.24 -7.56
N ASN A 392 -8.32 23.58 -6.98
CA ASN A 392 -8.46 23.79 -5.53
C ASN A 392 -7.94 22.58 -4.74
N SER A 393 -8.32 21.38 -5.18
CA SER A 393 -7.91 20.09 -4.61
C SER A 393 -6.40 19.81 -4.72
N GLN A 394 -5.71 20.47 -5.67
CA GLN A 394 -4.32 20.25 -6.02
C GLN A 394 -3.36 21.36 -5.54
N GLY A 395 -3.74 22.08 -4.48
CA GLY A 395 -2.84 23.02 -3.82
C GLY A 395 -2.92 24.46 -4.31
N TYR A 396 -4.00 24.84 -5.00
CA TYR A 396 -4.28 26.23 -5.33
C TYR A 396 -4.04 27.19 -4.14
N PRO A 397 -3.36 28.33 -4.34
CA PRO A 397 -2.95 28.88 -5.63
C PRO A 397 -1.53 28.49 -6.12
N CYS A 398 -0.72 27.87 -5.28
CA CYS A 398 0.64 27.46 -5.65
C CYS A 398 1.15 26.26 -4.84
N MET A 399 2.05 25.48 -5.44
CA MET A 399 2.68 24.31 -4.80
C MET A 399 4.09 24.14 -5.35
N ILE A 400 5.07 23.79 -4.51
CA ILE A 400 6.41 23.45 -5.00
C ILE A 400 6.41 22.03 -5.55
N TRP A 401 6.94 21.85 -6.75
CA TRP A 401 7.23 20.54 -7.35
C TRP A 401 8.71 20.47 -7.66
N VAL A 402 9.33 19.32 -7.43
CA VAL A 402 10.77 19.10 -7.63
C VAL A 402 10.94 17.73 -8.28
N ASN A 403 11.68 17.63 -9.38
CA ASN A 403 11.95 16.34 -9.99
C ASN A 403 12.71 15.43 -9.02
N LYS A 404 12.62 14.11 -9.22
CA LYS A 404 13.34 13.10 -8.41
C LYS A 404 13.10 13.21 -6.89
N THR A 405 12.02 13.86 -6.49
CA THR A 405 11.69 14.16 -5.10
C THR A 405 10.29 13.64 -4.80
N SER A 406 10.02 13.21 -3.57
CA SER A 406 8.68 12.76 -3.24
C SER A 406 7.68 13.92 -3.11
N GLY A 407 6.42 13.61 -3.41
CA GLY A 407 5.29 14.50 -3.14
C GLY A 407 5.11 14.84 -1.65
N GLY A 408 5.78 14.13 -0.74
CA GLY A 408 5.83 14.51 0.68
C GLY A 408 6.51 15.86 0.90
N ASN A 409 7.46 16.23 0.05
CA ASN A 409 8.17 17.51 0.10
C ASN A 409 7.48 18.62 -0.70
N PHE A 410 6.40 18.31 -1.42
CA PHE A 410 5.72 19.28 -2.29
C PHE A 410 4.72 20.11 -1.47
N THR A 411 5.25 21.12 -0.78
CA THR A 411 4.45 22.02 0.07
C THR A 411 3.39 22.77 -0.75
N LYS A 412 2.12 22.65 -0.33
CA LYS A 412 0.97 23.37 -0.90
C LYS A 412 0.83 24.75 -0.27
N ARG A 413 0.24 25.70 -1.01
CA ARG A 413 -0.10 27.06 -0.55
C ARG A 413 1.08 27.77 0.11
N ILE A 414 2.18 27.85 -0.62
CA ILE A 414 3.43 28.40 -0.09
C ILE A 414 3.23 29.88 0.26
N SER A 415 3.46 30.25 1.51
CA SER A 415 3.48 31.63 1.98
C SER A 415 4.90 32.17 2.14
N ASN A 416 5.89 31.31 2.41
CA ASN A 416 7.28 31.71 2.58
C ASN A 416 8.25 30.77 1.87
N LEU A 417 9.32 31.36 1.34
CA LEU A 417 10.54 30.70 0.90
C LEU A 417 11.69 31.23 1.75
N THR A 418 11.97 30.55 2.85
CA THR A 418 12.95 30.99 3.85
C THR A 418 14.30 30.35 3.60
N PHE A 419 15.30 31.17 3.32
CA PHE A 419 16.70 30.75 3.20
C PHE A 419 17.31 30.61 4.58
N MET A 420 18.10 29.56 4.79
CA MET A 420 18.74 29.34 6.10
C MET A 420 20.03 28.55 6.01
N THR A 421 20.81 28.65 7.08
CA THR A 421 22.00 27.83 7.32
C THR A 421 21.68 26.71 8.29
N VAL A 422 21.85 25.46 7.87
CA VAL A 422 21.82 24.29 8.75
C VAL A 422 23.20 23.61 8.78
N PRO A 423 23.52 22.82 9.81
CA PRO A 423 24.72 21.97 9.80
C PRO A 423 24.73 21.04 8.59
N ASP A 424 25.91 20.76 8.02
CA ASP A 424 26.05 19.92 6.81
C ASP A 424 25.42 18.53 6.96
N ASP A 425 25.48 17.93 8.16
CA ASP A 425 24.87 16.62 8.47
C ASP A 425 23.33 16.66 8.61
N LYS A 426 22.74 17.85 8.51
CA LYS A 426 21.30 18.11 8.57
C LYS A 426 20.73 18.63 7.26
N ILE A 427 21.57 18.92 6.27
CA ILE A 427 21.10 19.17 4.91
C ILE A 427 20.33 17.92 4.49
N ASP A 428 19.13 18.11 3.95
CA ASP A 428 18.25 17.05 3.46
C ASP A 428 17.79 16.02 4.51
N ALA A 429 17.94 16.30 5.81
CA ALA A 429 17.38 15.45 6.86
C ALA A 429 15.84 15.36 6.81
N GLU A 430 15.20 16.30 6.11
CA GLU A 430 13.75 16.33 5.85
C GLU A 430 13.43 16.06 4.37
N LEU A 431 14.38 15.58 3.56
CA LEU A 431 14.17 15.14 2.18
C LEU A 431 13.78 13.66 2.17
N TYR A 432 12.55 13.37 1.80
CA TYR A 432 12.03 12.01 1.72
C TYR A 432 11.99 11.59 0.25
N VAL A 433 12.86 10.66 -0.15
CA VAL A 433 12.85 9.98 -1.45
C VAL A 433 12.75 8.46 -1.24
N GLY A 434 11.74 8.06 -0.45
CA GLY A 434 11.40 6.66 -0.22
C GLY A 434 12.40 5.91 0.68
N GLN A 435 12.98 6.55 1.70
CA GLN A 435 13.88 5.89 2.66
C GLN A 435 13.17 5.29 3.89
N PHE A 436 11.85 5.18 3.87
CA PHE A 436 11.13 4.48 4.94
C PHE A 436 11.44 3.00 4.91
N THR A 437 11.60 2.39 6.07
CA THR A 437 11.87 0.96 6.22
C THR A 437 10.64 0.24 6.73
N ASP A 438 10.38 -0.96 6.23
CA ASP A 438 9.43 -1.87 6.88
C ASP A 438 10.09 -2.45 8.13
N ASP A 439 9.52 -2.17 9.30
CA ASP A 439 10.04 -2.66 10.58
C ASP A 439 10.14 -4.20 10.65
N ARG A 440 9.36 -4.92 9.84
CA ARG A 440 9.39 -6.40 9.79
C ARG A 440 10.67 -6.94 9.17
N THR A 441 11.19 -6.27 8.14
CA THR A 441 12.34 -6.74 7.35
C THR A 441 13.59 -5.90 7.56
N GLY A 442 13.43 -4.65 7.99
CA GLY A 442 14.49 -3.65 8.06
C GLY A 442 14.88 -3.09 6.68
N GLU A 443 14.18 -3.47 5.61
CA GLU A 443 14.48 -3.05 4.25
C GLU A 443 13.66 -1.83 3.83
N ILE A 444 14.18 -1.07 2.87
CA ILE A 444 13.48 0.04 2.26
C ILE A 444 12.14 -0.45 1.70
N TYR A 445 11.08 0.28 1.99
CA TYR A 445 9.72 -0.08 1.63
C TYR A 445 9.28 0.68 0.37
N SER A 446 8.69 -0.04 -0.59
CA SER A 446 8.05 0.55 -1.77
C SER A 446 9.00 1.38 -2.67
N LYS A 447 10.28 1.02 -2.73
CA LYS A 447 11.26 1.62 -3.65
C LYS A 447 12.12 0.54 -4.32
N PRO A 448 11.94 0.25 -5.63
CA PRO A 448 10.92 0.77 -6.53
C PRO A 448 9.49 0.32 -6.15
N ASN A 449 8.48 0.93 -6.77
CA ASN A 449 7.07 0.55 -6.69
C ASN A 449 6.48 0.40 -8.10
N SER A 450 5.39 -0.36 -8.20
CA SER A 450 4.58 -0.50 -9.41
C SER A 450 3.16 -0.88 -9.04
N GLY A 451 2.17 -0.49 -9.84
CA GLY A 451 0.77 -0.77 -9.54
C GLY A 451 -0.13 -0.72 -10.77
N VAL A 452 -1.29 -1.37 -10.67
CA VAL A 452 -2.36 -1.31 -11.68
C VAL A 452 -3.26 -0.12 -11.39
N LEU A 453 -3.57 0.68 -12.41
CA LEU A 453 -4.27 1.95 -12.27
C LEU A 453 -5.68 1.96 -12.86
N ASN A 454 -6.00 1.05 -13.79
CA ASN A 454 -7.31 1.08 -14.47
C ASN A 454 -8.41 0.26 -13.79
N TYR A 455 -8.10 -0.55 -12.77
CA TYR A 455 -9.07 -1.38 -12.06
C TYR A 455 -8.73 -1.58 -10.57
N PRO A 456 -9.73 -1.86 -9.72
CA PRO A 456 -9.50 -2.36 -8.36
C PRO A 456 -9.03 -3.82 -8.38
N THR A 457 -8.27 -4.23 -7.37
CA THR A 457 -7.98 -5.66 -7.18
C THR A 457 -9.28 -6.43 -6.93
N GLY A 458 -9.38 -7.63 -7.49
CA GLY A 458 -10.58 -8.45 -7.50
C GLY A 458 -11.61 -8.06 -8.57
N ILE A 459 -11.30 -7.17 -9.51
CA ILE A 459 -12.20 -6.82 -10.62
C ILE A 459 -12.70 -8.08 -11.36
N VAL A 460 -13.99 -8.10 -11.71
CA VAL A 460 -14.60 -9.10 -12.60
C VAL A 460 -14.80 -8.48 -13.98
N LEU A 461 -14.03 -8.97 -14.95
CA LEU A 461 -14.08 -8.59 -16.35
C LEU A 461 -15.00 -9.54 -17.11
N SER A 462 -15.88 -9.01 -17.96
CA SER A 462 -16.85 -9.80 -18.72
C SER A 462 -17.04 -9.26 -20.13
N GLY A 463 -17.62 -10.07 -21.03
CA GLY A 463 -17.94 -9.62 -22.38
C GLY A 463 -16.70 -9.37 -23.24
N GLU A 464 -16.54 -8.15 -23.78
CA GLU A 464 -15.36 -7.83 -24.63
C GLU A 464 -14.07 -7.69 -23.79
N GLU A 465 -14.17 -7.15 -22.57
CA GLU A 465 -13.02 -7.00 -21.65
C GLU A 465 -12.45 -8.36 -21.22
N ALA A 466 -13.27 -9.40 -21.22
CA ALA A 466 -12.86 -10.77 -20.93
C ALA A 466 -12.12 -11.46 -22.10
N LYS A 467 -12.32 -11.00 -23.34
CA LYS A 467 -11.70 -11.62 -24.54
C LYS A 467 -10.26 -11.15 -24.75
N THR A 468 -10.03 -9.86 -24.50
CA THR A 468 -8.71 -9.25 -24.49
C THR A 468 -8.65 -8.35 -23.28
N VAL A 469 -7.97 -8.84 -22.25
CA VAL A 469 -7.78 -8.11 -21.00
C VAL A 469 -6.72 -7.04 -21.24
N HIS A 470 -7.09 -5.80 -20.91
CA HIS A 470 -6.21 -4.64 -20.95
C HIS A 470 -5.93 -4.19 -19.51
N LEU A 471 -4.67 -4.27 -19.08
CA LEU A 471 -4.21 -3.73 -17.81
C LEU A 471 -3.20 -2.62 -18.07
N GLU A 472 -3.27 -1.56 -17.28
CA GLU A 472 -2.31 -0.48 -17.35
C GLU A 472 -1.97 0.07 -15.98
N GLY A 473 -0.79 0.66 -15.86
CA GLY A 473 -0.26 1.03 -14.57
C GLY A 473 1.04 1.80 -14.62
N PHE A 474 1.66 1.96 -13.46
CA PHE A 474 2.92 2.67 -13.30
C PHE A 474 4.03 1.76 -12.75
N ALA A 475 5.27 2.19 -12.94
CA ALA A 475 6.43 1.84 -12.16
C ALA A 475 7.24 3.10 -11.84
N ASP A 476 7.70 3.23 -10.60
CA ASP A 476 8.42 4.41 -10.11
C ASP A 476 9.40 4.12 -8.97
N ALA A 477 10.42 4.96 -8.82
CA ALA A 477 11.36 4.89 -7.69
C ALA A 477 11.91 6.28 -7.31
N TRP A 478 11.08 7.32 -7.44
CA TRP A 478 11.44 8.72 -7.19
C TRP A 478 12.66 9.19 -8.00
N ASP A 479 13.86 9.13 -7.40
CA ASP A 479 15.14 9.57 -7.93
C ASP A 479 15.89 8.49 -8.71
N GLU A 480 15.43 7.25 -8.67
CA GLU A 480 16.07 6.13 -9.34
C GLU A 480 15.35 5.78 -10.66
N PRO A 481 16.06 5.67 -11.79
CA PRO A 481 15.44 5.25 -13.04
C PRO A 481 15.03 3.77 -12.95
N ILE A 482 13.91 3.42 -13.57
CA ILE A 482 13.49 2.03 -13.70
C ILE A 482 14.37 1.35 -14.74
N LYS A 483 14.95 0.21 -14.37
CA LYS A 483 15.80 -0.63 -15.23
C LYS A 483 14.98 -1.64 -16.04
N LYS A 484 14.03 -2.28 -15.36
CA LYS A 484 13.14 -3.29 -15.94
C LYS A 484 11.88 -3.48 -15.09
N MET A 485 10.84 -3.98 -15.74
CA MET A 485 9.62 -4.50 -15.14
C MET A 485 9.46 -5.97 -15.53
N GLU A 486 8.96 -6.78 -14.61
CA GLU A 486 8.78 -8.21 -14.78
C GLU A 486 7.34 -8.54 -14.36
N PHE A 487 6.62 -9.29 -15.20
CA PHE A 487 5.22 -9.65 -14.96
C PHE A 487 5.05 -11.18 -14.95
N SER A 488 4.42 -11.72 -13.90
CA SER A 488 4.16 -13.15 -13.73
C SER A 488 2.66 -13.41 -13.51
N PHE A 489 2.20 -14.56 -14.01
CA PHE A 489 0.85 -15.08 -13.83
C PHE A 489 0.86 -16.48 -13.23
N ASP A 490 1.96 -16.88 -12.60
CA ASP A 490 2.19 -18.22 -12.05
C ASP A 490 2.95 -18.14 -10.71
N HIS A 491 2.53 -17.18 -9.86
CA HIS A 491 3.11 -16.96 -8.52
C HIS A 491 4.64 -16.74 -8.55
N GLY A 492 5.13 -16.07 -9.59
CA GLY A 492 6.54 -15.74 -9.77
C GLY A 492 7.43 -16.88 -10.28
N GLU A 493 6.87 -18.00 -10.75
CA GLU A 493 7.67 -19.08 -11.35
C GLU A 493 8.30 -18.67 -12.69
N THR A 494 7.55 -17.96 -13.54
CA THR A 494 8.03 -17.44 -14.83
C THR A 494 7.63 -15.98 -15.04
N TRP A 495 8.46 -15.25 -15.80
CA TRP A 495 8.34 -13.80 -15.93
C TRP A 495 8.42 -13.34 -17.38
N THR A 496 7.50 -12.46 -17.78
CA THR A 496 7.66 -11.61 -18.96
C THR A 496 8.48 -10.39 -18.56
N VAL A 497 9.69 -10.27 -19.11
CA VAL A 497 10.64 -9.20 -18.76
C VAL A 497 10.60 -8.09 -19.80
N VAL A 498 10.47 -6.85 -19.34
CA VAL A 498 10.51 -5.63 -20.15
C VAL A 498 11.63 -4.73 -19.64
N ASP A 499 12.72 -4.66 -20.38
CA ASP A 499 13.80 -3.69 -20.12
C ASP A 499 13.34 -2.28 -20.48
N THR A 500 13.77 -1.30 -19.69
CA THR A 500 13.43 0.13 -19.86
C THR A 500 14.71 0.95 -20.08
N PRO A 501 15.39 0.81 -21.24
CA PRO A 501 16.60 1.58 -21.51
C PRO A 501 16.32 3.08 -21.52
N ASP A 502 17.33 3.86 -21.10
CA ASP A 502 17.30 5.33 -21.09
C ASP A 502 16.14 5.94 -20.28
N ASN A 503 15.59 5.18 -19.32
CA ASN A 503 14.51 5.63 -18.44
C ASN A 503 14.93 6.88 -17.64
N ASN A 504 14.10 7.93 -17.68
CA ASN A 504 14.34 9.16 -16.93
C ASN A 504 13.53 9.16 -15.63
N ALA A 505 14.21 9.23 -14.47
CA ALA A 505 13.60 9.30 -13.15
C ALA A 505 12.71 10.54 -12.91
N ASP A 506 12.81 11.59 -13.74
CA ASP A 506 11.92 12.76 -13.66
C ASP A 506 10.45 12.39 -13.86
N ASN A 507 10.19 11.31 -14.61
CA ASN A 507 8.86 10.86 -15.00
C ASN A 507 8.61 9.45 -14.45
N TRP A 508 7.35 9.06 -14.34
CA TRP A 508 7.01 7.66 -14.08
C TRP A 508 7.28 6.80 -15.32
N THR A 509 7.25 5.48 -15.16
CA THR A 509 7.17 4.54 -16.28
C THR A 509 5.74 4.02 -16.37
N TYR A 510 4.98 4.46 -17.36
CA TYR A 510 3.60 4.03 -17.55
C TYR A 510 3.54 2.83 -18.48
N TRP A 511 3.11 1.68 -17.97
CA TRP A 511 3.07 0.41 -18.71
C TRP A 511 1.64 0.04 -19.11
N ARG A 512 1.52 -0.70 -20.21
CA ARG A 512 0.27 -1.27 -20.73
C ARG A 512 0.50 -2.70 -21.14
N MET A 513 -0.44 -3.57 -20.78
CA MET A 513 -0.42 -4.99 -21.06
C MET A 513 -1.75 -5.42 -21.70
N ASP A 514 -1.64 -6.08 -22.85
CA ASP A 514 -2.77 -6.74 -23.50
C ASP A 514 -2.50 -8.24 -23.62
N PHE A 515 -3.49 -9.06 -23.26
CA PHE A 515 -3.42 -10.52 -23.44
C PHE A 515 -4.81 -11.13 -23.55
N THR A 516 -4.87 -12.35 -24.07
CA THR A 516 -6.10 -13.16 -24.09
C THR A 516 -5.99 -14.23 -23.01
N PRO A 517 -6.86 -14.21 -21.98
CA PRO A 517 -6.90 -15.25 -20.97
C PRO A 517 -7.14 -16.62 -21.61
N PRO A 518 -6.42 -17.68 -21.20
CA PRO A 518 -6.59 -19.02 -21.79
C PRO A 518 -7.97 -19.64 -21.48
N ALA A 519 -8.60 -19.24 -20.39
CA ALA A 519 -9.95 -19.66 -19.99
C ALA A 519 -10.64 -18.61 -19.10
N ALA A 520 -11.93 -18.76 -18.86
CA ALA A 520 -12.60 -18.06 -17.76
C ALA A 520 -12.05 -18.57 -16.41
N GLY A 521 -11.95 -17.68 -15.43
CA GLY A 521 -11.35 -17.99 -14.13
C GLY A 521 -10.70 -16.79 -13.47
N ALA A 522 -10.16 -17.01 -12.27
CA ALA A 522 -9.37 -16.01 -11.57
C ALA A 522 -7.89 -16.12 -11.94
N TYR A 523 -7.21 -14.99 -12.02
CA TYR A 523 -5.79 -14.86 -12.32
C TYR A 523 -5.14 -13.92 -11.32
N LEU A 524 -3.86 -14.14 -11.04
CA LEU A 524 -3.03 -13.27 -10.23
C LEU A 524 -1.93 -12.71 -11.12
N LEU A 525 -1.82 -11.39 -11.15
CA LEU A 525 -0.68 -10.70 -11.74
C LEU A 525 0.28 -10.30 -10.61
N ASP A 526 1.49 -10.86 -10.63
CA ASP A 526 2.61 -10.37 -9.83
C ASP A 526 3.48 -9.44 -10.70
N ILE A 527 3.83 -8.27 -10.15
CA ILE A 527 4.71 -7.29 -10.81
C ILE A 527 5.94 -7.08 -9.95
N ARG A 528 7.11 -7.35 -10.53
CA ARG A 528 8.41 -7.03 -9.95
C ARG A 528 9.06 -5.91 -10.72
N THR A 529 9.52 -4.90 -10.00
CA THR A 529 10.19 -3.75 -10.60
C THR A 529 11.62 -3.67 -10.08
N THR A 530 12.57 -3.37 -10.98
CA THR A 530 13.97 -3.12 -10.65
C THR A 530 14.35 -1.69 -11.01
N SER A 531 14.87 -0.91 -10.06
CA SER A 531 15.48 0.40 -10.28
C SER A 531 17.02 0.32 -10.24
N ILE A 532 17.67 1.40 -10.67
CA ILE A 532 19.13 1.57 -10.57
C ILE A 532 19.42 2.59 -9.46
N THR A 533 20.13 2.16 -8.42
CA THR A 533 20.55 3.02 -7.32
C THR A 533 21.59 4.06 -7.78
N PRO A 534 21.83 5.14 -7.01
CA PRO A 534 22.84 6.14 -7.37
C PRO A 534 24.27 5.59 -7.57
N ASP A 535 24.63 4.49 -6.91
CA ASP A 535 25.91 3.80 -7.08
C ASP A 535 25.92 2.74 -8.21
N GLY A 536 24.81 2.60 -8.93
CA GLY A 536 24.66 1.74 -10.11
C GLY A 536 24.28 0.29 -9.81
N ALA A 537 23.86 -0.02 -8.58
CA ALA A 537 23.37 -1.34 -8.21
C ALA A 537 21.90 -1.51 -8.56
N ASP A 538 21.47 -2.77 -8.73
CA ASP A 538 20.06 -3.09 -8.90
C ASP A 538 19.37 -3.03 -7.54
N ARG A 539 18.22 -2.35 -7.47
CA ARG A 539 17.30 -2.43 -6.33
C ARG A 539 15.98 -3.01 -6.78
N VAL A 540 15.47 -3.96 -6.00
CA VAL A 540 14.15 -4.57 -6.17
C VAL A 540 13.39 -4.34 -4.87
N CYS A 541 12.09 -4.05 -4.97
CA CYS A 541 11.25 -3.99 -3.78
C CYS A 541 11.22 -5.36 -3.10
N GLN A 542 11.21 -5.37 -1.78
CA GLN A 542 11.08 -6.58 -0.98
C GLN A 542 9.72 -7.31 -1.19
N TYR A 543 8.73 -6.63 -1.76
CA TYR A 543 7.43 -7.19 -2.11
C TYR A 543 7.16 -6.98 -3.59
N ASP A 544 6.74 -8.05 -4.27
CA ASP A 544 6.12 -7.94 -5.58
C ASP A 544 4.71 -7.36 -5.41
N THR A 545 4.27 -6.54 -6.37
CA THR A 545 2.88 -6.06 -6.39
C THR A 545 1.98 -7.18 -6.86
N GLN A 546 0.92 -7.48 -6.11
CA GLN A 546 -0.02 -8.56 -6.43
C GLN A 546 -1.39 -7.99 -6.78
N PHE A 547 -1.89 -8.30 -7.97
CA PHE A 547 -3.19 -7.84 -8.49
C PHE A 547 -4.01 -9.02 -8.99
N MET A 548 -5.10 -9.33 -8.29
CA MET A 548 -6.01 -10.41 -8.70
C MET A 548 -7.15 -9.86 -9.55
N PHE A 549 -7.62 -10.63 -10.53
CA PHE A 549 -8.83 -10.33 -11.28
C PHE A 549 -9.53 -11.62 -11.72
N THR A 550 -10.79 -11.53 -12.13
CA THR A 550 -11.59 -12.65 -12.64
C THR A 550 -12.09 -12.34 -14.05
N VAL A 551 -12.09 -13.34 -14.92
CA VAL A 551 -12.59 -13.26 -16.30
C VAL A 551 -13.76 -14.24 -16.46
N GLU A 552 -14.88 -13.76 -17.03
CA GLU A 552 -16.13 -14.54 -17.22
C GLU A 552 -16.69 -14.54 -18.64
#